data_AF-A0A2V9XPP8-F1
#
_entry.id   AF-A0A2V9XPP8-F1
#
_cell.length_a   1.000
_cell.length_b   1.000
_cell.length_c   1.000
_cell.angle_alpha   90.00
_cell.angle_beta   90.00
_cell.angle_gamma   90.00
#
_symmetry.space_group_name_H-M   'P 1'
#
loop_
_entity.id
_entity.type
_entity.pdbx_description
1 polymer ?
#
loop_
_entity_poly.entity_id
_entity_poly.type
_entity_poly.pdbx_seq_one_letter_code
_entity_poly.pdbx_strand_id
1 'polypeptide(L)'
;MKCRKLSPVAFCFATVLLASLDLSAQNDPGPRPGPAGAGSFYPTLNGNEQALFNQASQVLQEIDSVSGTIAGEPGSGLGPAFNGNSCTQCHAQPAPGGSSPGLNNPQNAITNPQIALAMLNGATNTIPSFVTPNGPMLEARFVKNANGTPDGGVHDLYTIQGRSDAPGCTLAQPDFATAVAQGNVIFRIPTPIFGLGLVEATSDQALIDNLN
;
A
#
# COMPACT_ATOMS: atom_id res chain seq x y z
N MET A 1 32.48 82.59 -6.81
CA MET A 1 33.22 81.49 -7.47
C MET A 1 34.22 80.87 -6.48
N LYS A 2 33.92 79.69 -5.95
CA LYS A 2 34.89 78.64 -5.59
C LYS A 2 34.10 77.40 -5.17
N CYS A 3 34.04 76.46 -6.11
CA CYS A 3 33.38 75.18 -6.04
C CYS A 3 34.10 74.28 -5.03
N ARG A 4 33.41 73.79 -3.99
CA ARG A 4 33.92 72.73 -3.10
C ARG A 4 33.22 71.43 -3.43
N LYS A 5 34.05 70.43 -3.70
CA LYS A 5 33.76 69.10 -4.25
C LYS A 5 32.85 68.29 -3.32
N LEU A 6 31.76 67.74 -3.86
CA LEU A 6 31.01 66.66 -3.20
C LEU A 6 31.83 65.37 -3.28
N SER A 7 31.98 64.69 -2.14
CA SER A 7 32.51 63.33 -2.04
C SER A 7 31.41 62.32 -2.39
N PRO A 8 31.65 61.29 -3.20
CA PRO A 8 30.65 60.26 -3.43
C PRO A 8 30.63 59.34 -2.21
N VAL A 9 29.50 59.29 -1.50
CA VAL A 9 29.22 58.22 -0.54
C VAL A 9 28.86 56.99 -1.36
N ALA A 10 29.77 56.03 -1.41
CA ALA A 10 29.53 54.73 -2.02
C ALA A 10 28.51 53.96 -1.17
N PHE A 11 27.26 53.92 -1.63
CA PHE A 11 26.23 53.05 -1.07
C PHE A 11 26.52 51.63 -1.57
N CYS A 12 27.15 50.80 -0.73
CA CYS A 12 27.21 49.36 -0.95
C CYS A 12 25.79 48.79 -0.80
N PHE A 13 25.10 48.58 -1.92
CA PHE A 13 23.94 47.69 -1.98
C PHE A 13 24.46 46.26 -1.75
N ALA A 14 24.31 45.76 -0.53
CA ALA A 14 24.44 44.33 -0.26
C ALA A 14 23.20 43.64 -0.83
N THR A 15 23.27 43.22 -2.09
CA THR A 15 22.32 42.27 -2.67
C THR A 15 22.47 40.95 -1.93
N VAL A 16 21.56 40.68 -1.00
CA VAL A 16 21.38 39.34 -0.44
C VAL A 16 20.91 38.45 -1.58
N LEU A 17 21.82 37.65 -2.14
CA LEU A 17 21.46 36.54 -3.02
C LEU A 17 20.65 35.55 -2.19
N LEU A 18 19.33 35.63 -2.30
CA LEU A 18 18.44 34.53 -1.97
C LEU A 18 18.78 33.42 -2.97
N ALA A 19 19.67 32.50 -2.56
CA ALA A 19 19.82 31.25 -3.26
C ALA A 19 18.47 30.53 -3.18
N SER A 20 17.77 30.50 -4.31
CA SER A 20 16.68 29.56 -4.53
C SER A 20 17.26 28.17 -4.37
N LEU A 21 17.13 27.62 -3.17
CA LEU A 21 17.22 26.19 -2.93
C LEU A 21 16.08 25.61 -3.78
N ASP A 22 16.43 25.09 -4.96
CA ASP A 22 15.55 24.21 -5.70
C ASP A 22 15.29 23.01 -4.80
N LEU A 23 14.20 23.10 -4.04
CA LEU A 23 13.57 21.98 -3.36
C LEU A 23 13.12 21.04 -4.47
N SER A 24 14.03 20.17 -4.90
CA SER A 24 13.71 19.06 -5.76
C SER A 24 12.78 18.17 -4.95
N ALA A 25 11.48 18.27 -5.23
CA ALA A 25 10.52 17.29 -4.77
C ALA A 25 11.03 15.91 -5.17
N GLN A 26 10.91 14.93 -4.27
CA GLN A 26 11.30 13.57 -4.56
C GLN A 26 10.43 13.06 -5.73
N ASN A 27 11.01 13.00 -6.93
CA ASN A 27 10.34 12.47 -8.11
C ASN A 27 10.58 10.96 -8.13
N ASP A 28 9.57 10.18 -7.74
CA ASP A 28 9.59 8.73 -7.91
C ASP A 28 9.61 8.41 -9.41
N PRO A 29 10.68 7.78 -9.95
CA PRO A 29 10.75 7.43 -11.37
C PRO A 29 9.73 6.34 -11.78
N GLY A 30 8.94 5.84 -10.84
CA GLY A 30 8.01 4.74 -11.05
C GLY A 30 8.70 3.38 -11.06
N PRO A 31 7.96 2.30 -11.36
CA PRO A 31 8.49 0.94 -11.37
C PRO A 31 9.72 0.79 -12.27
N ARG A 32 10.81 0.25 -11.73
CA ARG A 32 12.05 0.01 -12.49
C ARG A 32 11.83 -1.12 -13.51
N PRO A 33 12.23 -0.96 -14.79
CA PRO A 33 12.14 -2.04 -15.77
C PRO A 33 13.16 -3.16 -15.51
N GLY A 34 12.77 -4.41 -15.69
CA GLY A 34 13.65 -5.59 -15.59
C GLY A 34 12.90 -6.91 -15.73
N PRO A 35 13.57 -8.03 -16.07
CA PRO A 35 12.94 -9.36 -16.13
C PRO A 35 12.36 -9.76 -14.76
N ALA A 36 11.28 -10.53 -14.77
CA ALA A 36 10.75 -11.16 -13.56
C ALA A 36 11.78 -12.17 -13.02
N GLY A 37 12.60 -11.73 -12.05
CA GLY A 37 13.54 -12.58 -11.31
C GLY A 37 13.23 -12.63 -9.81
N ALA A 38 12.12 -12.05 -9.38
CA ALA A 38 11.69 -11.98 -7.98
C ALA A 38 10.54 -12.96 -7.71
N GLY A 39 10.29 -13.25 -6.43
CA GLY A 39 9.19 -14.12 -5.99
C GLY A 39 9.51 -15.61 -6.01
N SER A 40 10.76 -16.03 -6.24
CA SER A 40 11.21 -17.41 -6.05
C SER A 40 12.02 -17.55 -4.75
N PHE A 41 12.16 -18.78 -4.28
CA PHE A 41 13.01 -19.13 -3.16
C PHE A 41 14.51 -19.11 -3.51
N TYR A 42 15.37 -19.06 -2.48
CA TYR A 42 16.82 -19.12 -2.66
C TYR A 42 17.26 -20.45 -3.29
N PRO A 43 18.09 -20.46 -4.36
CA PRO A 43 18.43 -21.70 -5.08
C PRO A 43 19.09 -22.81 -4.24
N THR A 44 19.62 -22.47 -3.07
CA THR A 44 20.32 -23.39 -2.16
C THR A 44 19.42 -24.02 -1.11
N LEU A 45 18.12 -23.71 -1.08
CA LEU A 45 17.18 -24.34 -0.15
C LEU A 45 17.10 -25.85 -0.39
N ASN A 46 16.99 -26.63 0.68
CA ASN A 46 16.82 -28.07 0.58
C ASN A 46 15.39 -28.45 0.14
N GLY A 47 15.16 -29.72 -0.17
CA GLY A 47 13.86 -30.17 -0.72
C GLY A 47 12.65 -29.89 0.18
N ASN A 48 12.82 -29.96 1.51
CA ASN A 48 11.72 -29.68 2.45
C ASN A 48 11.38 -28.19 2.49
N GLU A 49 12.39 -27.32 2.47
CA GLU A 49 12.23 -25.87 2.45
C GLU A 49 11.58 -25.39 1.15
N GLN A 50 11.95 -25.98 0.01
CA GLN A 50 11.29 -25.71 -1.27
C GLN A 50 9.82 -26.15 -1.26
N ALA A 51 9.52 -27.32 -0.68
CA ALA A 51 8.14 -27.79 -0.55
C ALA A 51 7.31 -26.85 0.34
N LEU A 52 7.86 -26.41 1.47
CA LEU A 52 7.22 -25.42 2.35
C LEU A 52 6.97 -24.10 1.63
N PHE A 53 7.96 -23.58 0.88
CA PHE A 53 7.80 -22.37 0.09
C PHE A 53 6.64 -22.51 -0.92
N ASN A 54 6.59 -23.62 -1.66
CA ASN A 54 5.55 -23.83 -2.67
C ASN A 54 4.16 -23.92 -2.04
N GLN A 55 4.04 -24.57 -0.88
CA GLN A 55 2.77 -24.61 -0.14
C GLN A 55 2.37 -23.22 0.36
N ALA A 56 3.29 -22.47 0.98
CA ALA A 56 3.03 -21.12 1.45
C ALA A 56 2.68 -20.15 0.30
N SER A 57 3.30 -20.31 -0.86
CA SER A 57 2.99 -19.55 -2.07
C SER A 57 1.58 -19.79 -2.58
N GLN A 58 1.03 -21.00 -2.42
CA GLN A 58 -0.37 -21.29 -2.73
C GLN A 58 -1.31 -20.57 -1.77
N VAL A 59 -1.02 -20.58 -0.47
CA VAL A 59 -1.81 -19.86 0.54
C VAL A 59 -1.77 -18.34 0.27
N LEU A 60 -0.62 -17.78 -0.09
CA LEU A 60 -0.51 -16.36 -0.43
C LEU A 60 -1.41 -15.95 -1.61
N GLN A 61 -1.62 -16.88 -2.56
CA GLN A 61 -2.43 -16.69 -3.76
C GLN A 61 -3.88 -17.13 -3.57
N GLU A 62 -4.23 -17.68 -2.41
CA GLU A 62 -5.60 -18.10 -2.12
C GLU A 62 -6.53 -16.88 -2.20
N ILE A 63 -7.74 -17.12 -2.72
CA ILE A 63 -8.81 -16.13 -2.76
C ILE A 63 -9.86 -16.58 -1.75
N ASP A 64 -10.08 -15.75 -0.74
CA ASP A 64 -10.97 -16.00 0.38
C ASP A 64 -12.39 -15.51 0.08
N SER A 65 -13.35 -16.37 0.40
CA SER A 65 -14.74 -15.98 0.63
C SER A 65 -15.04 -16.11 2.13
N VAL A 66 -16.27 -15.79 2.54
CA VAL A 66 -16.64 -15.87 3.97
C VAL A 66 -16.55 -17.31 4.47
N SER A 67 -16.97 -18.27 3.66
CA SER A 67 -17.11 -19.68 4.06
C SER A 67 -16.50 -20.70 3.09
N GLY A 68 -15.75 -20.26 2.07
CA GLY A 68 -15.21 -21.15 1.03
C GLY A 68 -16.26 -21.71 0.08
N THR A 69 -17.46 -21.10 0.04
CA THR A 69 -18.61 -21.61 -0.73
C THR A 69 -18.79 -20.92 -2.08
N ILE A 70 -18.04 -19.84 -2.34
CA ILE A 70 -18.08 -19.13 -3.62
C ILE A 70 -17.17 -19.84 -4.63
N ALA A 71 -17.72 -20.12 -5.82
CA ALA A 71 -16.95 -20.75 -6.90
C ALA A 71 -15.79 -19.83 -7.33
N GLY A 72 -14.56 -20.36 -7.31
CA GLY A 72 -13.35 -19.59 -7.60
C GLY A 72 -12.74 -18.87 -6.39
N GLU A 73 -13.37 -18.93 -5.22
CA GLU A 73 -12.87 -18.39 -3.94
C GLU A 73 -12.89 -19.51 -2.88
N PRO A 74 -12.04 -20.55 -3.03
CA PRO A 74 -12.07 -21.72 -2.17
C PRO A 74 -11.61 -21.44 -0.73
N GLY A 75 -10.88 -20.33 -0.52
CA GLY A 75 -10.46 -19.87 0.79
C GLY A 75 -11.64 -19.45 1.66
N SER A 76 -11.45 -19.48 2.97
CA SER A 76 -12.52 -19.22 3.95
C SER A 76 -12.02 -18.36 5.09
N GLY A 77 -12.95 -17.63 5.73
CA GLY A 77 -12.61 -16.76 6.85
C GLY A 77 -12.43 -15.29 6.47
N LEU A 78 -12.88 -14.86 5.29
CA LEU A 78 -13.00 -13.43 4.99
C LEU A 78 -13.88 -12.75 6.04
N GLY A 79 -13.29 -11.83 6.80
CA GLY A 79 -13.92 -11.17 7.92
C GLY A 79 -15.06 -10.22 7.51
N PRO A 80 -15.81 -9.67 8.48
CA PRO A 80 -16.93 -8.77 8.21
C PRO A 80 -16.50 -7.47 7.51
N ALA A 81 -15.23 -7.08 7.64
CA ALA A 81 -14.59 -6.00 6.91
C ALA A 81 -13.24 -6.46 6.35
N PHE A 82 -12.83 -5.90 5.21
CA PHE A 82 -11.63 -6.31 4.47
C PHE A 82 -11.10 -5.20 3.55
N ASN A 83 -9.78 -5.20 3.30
CA ASN A 83 -9.13 -4.39 2.26
C ASN A 83 -8.84 -5.17 0.98
N GLY A 84 -8.84 -6.49 1.09
CA GLY A 84 -8.62 -7.43 0.00
C GLY A 84 -9.07 -8.84 0.38
N ASN A 85 -9.30 -9.68 -0.62
CA ASN A 85 -9.70 -11.08 -0.44
C ASN A 85 -8.65 -12.08 -0.94
N SER A 86 -7.44 -11.60 -1.21
CA SER A 86 -6.25 -12.41 -1.45
C SER A 86 -5.02 -11.58 -1.11
N CYS A 87 -3.97 -12.18 -0.56
CA CYS A 87 -2.73 -11.44 -0.29
C CYS A 87 -2.12 -10.89 -1.58
N THR A 88 -2.20 -11.66 -2.68
CA THR A 88 -1.71 -11.23 -4.00
C THR A 88 -2.52 -10.12 -4.65
N GLN A 89 -3.67 -9.72 -4.08
CA GLN A 89 -4.38 -8.55 -4.58
C GLN A 89 -3.56 -7.26 -4.37
N CYS A 90 -2.82 -7.20 -3.27
CA CYS A 90 -1.95 -6.09 -2.92
C CYS A 90 -0.45 -6.41 -3.09
N HIS A 91 -0.08 -7.69 -3.04
CA HIS A 91 1.32 -8.13 -3.10
C HIS A 91 1.61 -9.01 -4.32
N ALA A 92 1.58 -8.43 -5.52
CA ALA A 92 1.67 -9.21 -6.77
C ALA A 92 2.71 -8.74 -7.78
N GLN A 93 3.35 -7.58 -7.60
CA GLN A 93 4.26 -7.04 -8.60
C GLN A 93 5.71 -6.98 -8.11
N PRO A 94 6.68 -7.56 -8.85
CA PRO A 94 6.59 -8.21 -10.16
C PRO A 94 6.18 -9.70 -10.15
N ALA A 95 5.96 -10.26 -8.97
CA ALA A 95 5.51 -11.63 -8.75
C ALA A 95 4.73 -11.67 -7.41
N PRO A 96 3.99 -12.75 -7.10
CA PRO A 96 3.42 -12.98 -5.78
C PRO A 96 4.44 -12.70 -4.66
N GLY A 97 4.07 -11.84 -3.71
CA GLY A 97 4.95 -11.30 -2.66
C GLY A 97 5.53 -9.92 -2.97
N GLY A 98 5.20 -9.34 -4.12
CA GLY A 98 5.66 -8.02 -4.55
C GLY A 98 4.90 -6.84 -3.93
N SER A 99 5.02 -5.66 -4.54
CA SER A 99 4.19 -4.50 -4.23
C SER A 99 2.86 -4.55 -4.99
N SER A 100 2.02 -3.52 -4.83
CA SER A 100 0.75 -3.41 -5.55
C SER A 100 0.96 -3.34 -7.07
N PRO A 101 0.23 -4.13 -7.88
CA PRO A 101 0.17 -3.88 -9.32
C PRO A 101 -0.54 -2.56 -9.64
N GLY A 102 -0.49 -2.09 -10.89
CA GLY A 102 -1.17 -0.84 -11.28
C GLY A 102 -1.13 -0.61 -12.78
N LEU A 103 -2.07 0.17 -13.33
CA LEU A 103 -2.18 0.39 -14.78
C LEU A 103 -0.98 1.13 -15.37
N ASN A 104 -0.27 1.92 -14.58
CA ASN A 104 0.93 2.62 -15.01
C ASN A 104 2.17 1.71 -15.02
N ASN A 105 2.02 0.42 -14.72
CA ASN A 105 3.11 -0.53 -14.71
C ASN A 105 3.47 -0.98 -16.15
N PRO A 106 4.73 -0.80 -16.58
CA PRO A 106 5.15 -1.16 -17.94
C PRO A 106 5.33 -2.67 -18.19
N GLN A 107 5.38 -3.51 -17.15
CA GLN A 107 5.51 -4.96 -17.27
C GLN A 107 4.16 -5.69 -17.21
N ASN A 108 3.24 -5.24 -16.36
CA ASN A 108 1.95 -5.88 -16.15
C ASN A 108 0.91 -4.86 -15.66
N ALA A 109 0.23 -4.22 -16.62
CA ALA A 109 -0.78 -3.21 -16.34
C ALA A 109 -2.08 -3.85 -15.86
N ILE A 110 -2.38 -3.69 -14.57
CA ILE A 110 -3.62 -4.19 -13.94
C ILE A 110 -4.33 -3.01 -13.30
N THR A 111 -5.63 -2.87 -13.57
CA THR A 111 -6.52 -1.92 -12.87
C THR A 111 -6.46 -2.15 -11.37
N ASN A 112 -6.49 -1.07 -10.57
CA ASN A 112 -6.57 -1.20 -9.12
C ASN A 112 -7.69 -2.19 -8.71
N PRO A 113 -7.35 -3.38 -8.18
CA PRO A 113 -8.28 -4.46 -7.94
C PRO A 113 -9.22 -4.16 -6.76
N GLN A 114 -8.93 -3.16 -5.93
CA GLN A 114 -9.84 -2.69 -4.88
C GLN A 114 -11.18 -2.25 -5.47
N ILE A 115 -11.20 -1.75 -6.71
CA ILE A 115 -12.44 -1.31 -7.39
C ILE A 115 -13.45 -2.45 -7.53
N ALA A 116 -12.99 -3.63 -7.95
CA ALA A 116 -13.87 -4.77 -8.19
C ALA A 116 -14.46 -5.32 -6.88
N LEU A 117 -13.74 -5.19 -5.77
CA LEU A 117 -14.16 -5.70 -4.46
C LEU A 117 -15.42 -5.02 -3.92
N ALA A 118 -15.63 -3.73 -4.22
CA ALA A 118 -16.72 -2.95 -3.66
C ALA A 118 -18.10 -3.62 -3.85
N MET A 119 -18.27 -4.31 -4.98
CA MET A 119 -19.51 -4.97 -5.38
C MET A 119 -19.36 -6.49 -5.55
N LEU A 120 -18.18 -7.05 -5.21
CA LEU A 120 -17.90 -8.47 -5.40
C LEU A 120 -18.90 -9.34 -4.61
N ASN A 121 -19.38 -10.41 -5.24
CA ASN A 121 -20.36 -11.35 -4.66
C ASN A 121 -21.66 -10.71 -4.16
N GLY A 122 -22.05 -9.57 -4.75
CA GLY A 122 -23.29 -8.87 -4.39
C GLY A 122 -23.15 -7.85 -3.27
N ALA A 123 -21.91 -7.56 -2.84
CA ALA A 123 -21.65 -6.53 -1.85
C ALA A 123 -22.24 -5.17 -2.27
N THR A 124 -22.64 -4.37 -1.28
CA THR A 124 -23.28 -3.06 -1.52
C THR A 124 -22.42 -1.89 -1.06
N ASN A 125 -21.09 -2.03 -1.11
CA ASN A 125 -20.18 -0.95 -0.71
C ASN A 125 -20.12 0.15 -1.77
N THR A 126 -19.59 1.31 -1.39
CA THR A 126 -19.21 2.38 -2.32
C THR A 126 -17.70 2.38 -2.53
N ILE A 127 -17.22 2.82 -3.70
CA ILE A 127 -15.79 2.98 -3.93
C ILE A 127 -15.36 4.32 -3.30
N PRO A 128 -14.43 4.35 -2.32
CA PRO A 128 -13.94 5.59 -1.75
C PRO A 128 -13.28 6.48 -2.81
N SER A 129 -13.41 7.79 -2.72
CA SER A 129 -12.96 8.74 -3.75
C SER A 129 -11.44 8.72 -4.03
N PHE A 130 -10.64 8.22 -3.08
CA PHE A 130 -9.20 8.06 -3.24
C PHE A 130 -8.78 6.76 -3.94
N VAL A 131 -9.70 5.79 -4.11
CA VAL A 131 -9.43 4.57 -4.87
C VAL A 131 -9.74 4.85 -6.34
N THR A 132 -8.71 4.82 -7.19
CA THR A 132 -8.84 5.14 -8.62
C THR A 132 -8.27 4.02 -9.49
N PRO A 133 -8.75 3.84 -10.74
CA PRO A 133 -8.30 2.75 -11.61
C PRO A 133 -6.78 2.72 -11.83
N ASN A 134 -6.17 3.90 -11.98
CA ASN A 134 -4.75 4.08 -12.23
C ASN A 134 -3.93 4.37 -10.97
N GLY A 135 -4.59 4.48 -9.81
CA GLY A 135 -3.93 4.78 -8.55
C GLY A 135 -3.29 3.53 -7.92
N PRO A 136 -2.36 3.73 -6.96
CA PRO A 136 -1.86 2.62 -6.14
C PRO A 136 -2.99 2.03 -5.30
N MET A 137 -2.76 0.83 -4.78
CA MET A 137 -3.61 0.25 -3.75
C MET A 137 -3.35 1.01 -2.46
N LEU A 138 -4.42 1.31 -1.71
CA LEU A 138 -4.34 2.12 -0.51
C LEU A 138 -5.04 1.44 0.65
N GLU A 139 -4.38 1.43 1.80
CA GLU A 139 -5.03 1.24 3.10
C GLU A 139 -5.29 2.60 3.74
N ALA A 140 -6.48 2.79 4.29
CA ALA A 140 -6.87 4.01 4.97
C ALA A 140 -6.66 3.88 6.48
N ARG A 141 -6.05 4.89 7.10
CA ARG A 141 -5.94 5.01 8.55
C ARG A 141 -6.57 6.31 9.00
N PHE A 142 -7.51 6.24 9.92
CA PHE A 142 -8.07 7.46 10.50
C PHE A 142 -7.12 7.99 11.57
N VAL A 143 -6.95 9.32 11.59
CA VAL A 143 -6.03 9.97 12.53
C VAL A 143 -6.67 10.07 13.91
N LYS A 144 -7.96 10.42 13.95
CA LYS A 144 -8.76 10.58 15.17
C LYS A 144 -10.09 9.85 15.07
N ASN A 145 -10.55 9.38 16.23
CA ASN A 145 -11.90 8.93 16.46
C ASN A 145 -12.88 10.11 16.44
N ALA A 146 -14.18 9.83 16.38
CA ALA A 146 -15.23 10.86 16.44
C ALA A 146 -15.20 11.70 17.72
N ASN A 147 -14.72 11.14 18.84
CA ASN A 147 -14.55 11.85 20.12
C ASN A 147 -13.24 12.66 20.20
N GLY A 148 -12.44 12.70 19.12
CA GLY A 148 -11.19 13.44 19.02
C GLY A 148 -9.95 12.75 19.58
N THR A 149 -10.08 11.56 20.18
CA THR A 149 -8.90 10.79 20.63
C THR A 149 -8.14 10.20 19.43
N PRO A 150 -6.83 9.93 19.55
CA PRO A 150 -6.09 9.24 18.51
C PRO A 150 -6.72 7.90 18.16
N ASP A 151 -6.85 7.61 16.87
CA ASP A 151 -7.30 6.32 16.34
C ASP A 151 -6.07 5.51 15.90
N GLY A 152 -5.46 5.87 14.77
CA GLY A 152 -4.24 5.24 14.26
C GLY A 152 -4.45 3.84 13.68
N GLY A 153 -5.66 3.28 13.80
CA GLY A 153 -6.07 2.01 13.24
C GLY A 153 -6.21 2.06 11.72
N VAL A 154 -6.11 0.89 11.10
CA VAL A 154 -6.51 0.69 9.71
C VAL A 154 -8.03 0.56 9.69
N HIS A 155 -8.67 1.29 8.78
CA HIS A 155 -10.10 1.17 8.50
C HIS A 155 -10.25 0.44 7.18
N ASP A 156 -10.81 -0.76 7.26
CA ASP A 156 -11.03 -1.62 6.11
C ASP A 156 -11.93 -0.95 5.08
N LEU A 157 -11.52 -1.00 3.81
CA LEU A 157 -12.21 -0.29 2.74
C LEU A 157 -13.62 -0.83 2.49
N TYR A 158 -13.84 -2.13 2.65
CA TYR A 158 -15.09 -2.79 2.29
C TYR A 158 -15.62 -3.67 3.42
N THR A 159 -16.91 -3.92 3.39
CA THR A 159 -17.60 -4.86 4.28
C THR A 159 -18.26 -5.95 3.46
N ILE A 160 -18.61 -7.05 4.12
CA ILE A 160 -19.38 -8.14 3.50
C ILE A 160 -20.89 -7.87 3.47
N GLN A 161 -21.33 -6.64 3.80
CA GLN A 161 -22.74 -6.25 3.72
C GLN A 161 -23.27 -6.46 2.29
N GLY A 162 -24.40 -7.16 2.20
CA GLY A 162 -25.08 -7.47 0.93
C GLY A 162 -24.53 -8.68 0.18
N ARG A 163 -23.36 -9.23 0.57
CA ARG A 163 -22.80 -10.40 -0.11
C ARG A 163 -23.69 -11.63 0.02
N SER A 164 -23.72 -12.44 -1.03
CA SER A 164 -24.49 -13.69 -1.10
C SER A 164 -24.01 -14.75 -0.10
N ASP A 165 -22.73 -14.76 0.27
CA ASP A 165 -22.12 -15.66 1.25
C ASP A 165 -22.14 -15.11 2.69
N ALA A 166 -22.79 -13.96 2.93
CA ALA A 166 -22.91 -13.32 4.25
C ALA A 166 -24.34 -12.79 4.54
N PRO A 167 -25.40 -13.61 4.38
CA PRO A 167 -26.76 -13.14 4.57
C PRO A 167 -26.97 -12.60 6.00
N GLY A 168 -27.51 -11.38 6.10
CA GLY A 168 -27.78 -10.71 7.37
C GLY A 168 -26.65 -9.85 7.93
N CYS A 169 -25.49 -9.77 7.27
CA CYS A 169 -24.46 -8.80 7.65
C CYS A 169 -24.94 -7.37 7.37
N THR A 170 -24.88 -6.51 8.39
CA THR A 170 -25.30 -5.09 8.33
C THR A 170 -24.20 -4.13 8.77
N LEU A 171 -22.94 -4.60 8.83
CA LEU A 171 -21.81 -3.75 9.17
C LEU A 171 -21.64 -2.67 8.10
N ALA A 172 -21.75 -1.42 8.51
CA ALA A 172 -21.59 -0.29 7.60
C ALA A 172 -20.13 -0.10 7.20
N GLN A 173 -19.91 0.27 5.94
CA GLN A 173 -18.63 0.77 5.47
C GLN A 173 -18.22 2.03 6.26
N PRO A 174 -16.94 2.21 6.62
CA PRO A 174 -16.47 3.45 7.23
C PRO A 174 -16.78 4.68 6.36
N ASP A 175 -17.10 5.81 7.00
CA ASP A 175 -17.39 7.07 6.29
C ASP A 175 -16.09 7.76 5.82
N PHE A 176 -15.53 7.20 4.75
CA PHE A 176 -14.33 7.72 4.11
C PHE A 176 -14.53 9.11 3.50
N ALA A 177 -15.75 9.45 3.06
CA ALA A 177 -16.04 10.75 2.47
C ALA A 177 -15.85 11.87 3.50
N THR A 178 -16.42 11.69 4.70
CA THR A 178 -16.23 12.63 5.81
C THR A 178 -14.77 12.66 6.28
N ALA A 179 -14.11 11.51 6.41
CA ALA A 179 -12.71 11.45 6.83
C ALA A 179 -11.78 12.19 5.87
N VAL A 180 -11.97 12.05 4.56
CA VAL A 180 -11.23 12.79 3.53
C VAL A 180 -11.54 14.29 3.61
N ALA A 181 -12.81 14.67 3.70
CA ALA A 181 -13.22 16.08 3.75
C ALA A 181 -12.66 16.82 4.98
N GLN A 182 -12.44 16.10 6.08
CA GLN A 182 -11.87 16.64 7.32
C GLN A 182 -10.34 16.55 7.39
N GLY A 183 -9.68 15.96 6.39
CA GLY A 183 -8.24 15.67 6.46
C GLY A 183 -7.88 14.70 7.60
N ASN A 184 -8.81 13.84 7.99
CA ASN A 184 -8.68 12.87 9.09
C ASN A 184 -8.24 11.48 8.60
N VAL A 185 -7.64 11.39 7.41
CA VAL A 185 -7.20 10.11 6.83
C VAL A 185 -5.76 10.20 6.34
N ILE A 186 -5.00 9.14 6.61
CA ILE A 186 -3.65 8.91 6.08
C ILE A 186 -3.69 7.62 5.27
N PHE A 187 -3.00 7.61 4.13
CA PHE A 187 -2.95 6.44 3.26
C PHE A 187 -1.61 5.70 3.38
N ARG A 188 -1.66 4.38 3.28
CA ARG A 188 -0.48 3.51 3.17
C ARG A 188 -0.55 2.73 1.86
N ILE A 189 0.60 2.57 1.22
CA ILE A 189 0.75 1.77 0.01
C ILE A 189 1.39 0.42 0.41
N PRO A 190 0.89 -0.71 -0.08
CA PRO A 190 1.49 -2.02 0.18
C PRO A 190 2.97 -2.07 -0.20
N THR A 191 3.78 -2.58 0.73
CA THR A 191 5.22 -2.80 0.51
C THR A 191 5.45 -4.24 0.01
N PRO A 192 6.53 -4.51 -0.74
CA PRO A 192 6.88 -5.88 -1.08
C PRO A 192 7.21 -6.70 0.18
N ILE A 193 6.78 -7.95 0.19
CA ILE A 193 7.00 -8.91 1.29
C ILE A 193 8.07 -9.97 0.94
N PHE A 194 8.80 -9.78 -0.16
CA PHE A 194 9.90 -10.67 -0.53
C PHE A 194 10.92 -10.79 0.59
N GLY A 195 11.28 -12.03 0.94
CA GLY A 195 12.31 -12.31 1.92
C GLY A 195 11.88 -12.12 3.38
N LEU A 196 10.70 -11.57 3.66
CA LEU A 196 10.20 -11.46 5.04
C LEU A 196 10.17 -12.84 5.71
N GLY A 197 9.60 -13.85 5.05
CA GLY A 197 9.56 -15.22 5.58
C GLY A 197 10.93 -15.80 5.97
N LEU A 198 12.01 -15.37 5.29
CA LEU A 198 13.37 -15.76 5.69
C LEU A 198 13.81 -15.05 6.97
N VAL A 199 13.50 -13.76 7.11
CA VAL A 199 13.76 -12.99 8.33
C VAL A 199 12.99 -13.60 9.50
N GLU A 200 11.70 -13.91 9.32
CA GLU A 200 10.88 -14.54 10.37
C GLU A 200 11.32 -15.97 10.71
N ALA A 201 11.88 -16.71 9.75
CA ALA A 201 12.45 -18.05 9.98
C ALA A 201 13.85 -18.02 10.58
N THR A 202 14.50 -16.84 10.65
CA THR A 202 15.82 -16.70 11.26
C THR A 202 15.67 -16.63 12.78
N SER A 203 16.26 -17.59 13.49
CA SER A 203 16.17 -17.61 14.95
C SER A 203 16.93 -16.44 15.59
N ASP A 204 16.46 -15.99 16.75
CA ASP A 204 17.16 -14.97 17.54
C ASP A 204 18.62 -15.37 17.81
N GLN A 205 18.88 -16.65 18.06
CA GLN A 205 20.24 -17.16 18.26
C GLN A 205 21.10 -16.97 17.00
N ALA A 206 20.57 -17.27 15.82
CA ALA A 206 21.29 -17.04 14.56
C ALA A 206 21.58 -15.56 14.34
N LEU A 207 20.65 -14.66 14.73
CA LEU A 207 20.89 -13.21 14.69
C LEU A 207 22.00 -12.79 15.67
N ILE A 208 22.00 -13.33 16.90
CA ILE A 208 23.01 -13.05 17.94
C ILE A 208 24.39 -13.56 17.52
N ASP A 209 24.48 -14.78 16.99
CA ASP A 209 25.75 -15.38 16.57
C ASP A 209 26.42 -14.63 15.40
N ASN A 210 25.64 -13.80 14.69
CA ASN A 210 26.09 -13.01 13.55
C ASN A 210 26.00 -11.48 13.79
N LEU A 211 25.81 -11.06 15.05
CA LEU A 211 25.93 -9.65 15.47
C LEU A 211 27.42 -9.31 15.51
N ASN A 212 27.88 -8.50 14.55
CA ASN A 212 29.24 -7.94 14.54
C ASN A 212 29.40 -6.85 15.61
#